data_AF-A0A437AGV2-F1
#
_entry.id   AF-A0A437AGV2-F1
#
_cell.length_a   1.000
_cell.length_b   1.000
_cell.length_c   1.000
_cell.angle_alpha   90.00
_cell.angle_beta   90.00
_cell.angle_gamma   90.00
#
_symmetry.space_group_name_H-M   'P 1'
#
loop_
_entity.id
_entity.type
_entity.pdbx_description
1 polymer ?
#
loop_
_entity_poly.entity_id
_entity_poly.type
_entity_poly.pdbx_seq_one_letter_code
_entity_poly.pdbx_strand_id
1 'polypeptide(L)'
;MARDDGNLPEAVPSTLPQTYYSDQLPQVVESTTPDKWRHPQFASYTPSPPFIPPTEDRKILGLRRTTFFLSLALAVLIVFGIALGAGLGIGLRRQNNSGNTNSSGAETSSTTSPPSISTTSTSTPASTSTACNPARTAAITNGDFEAGGETSGDIRPWYIPELVAPATYEILNVNGTNVFRAICNSDLEHGAYTKVKLAQELRTCPGTDYDFEFRHNFLPGNNRNAYIVVFIDGNEVANIRAGPNDWVTYRGNFTSKSGNYSTLLQVDFAPVDFDSQEFFVDDFEITPA
;
A
#
# COMPACT_ATOMS: atom_id res chain seq x y z
N MET A 1 27.07 -4.80 -70.26
CA MET A 1 26.25 -5.35 -69.15
C MET A 1 25.43 -4.20 -68.60
N ALA A 2 24.16 -4.12 -68.99
CA ALA A 2 23.25 -3.05 -68.60
C ALA A 2 22.62 -3.40 -67.25
N ARG A 3 22.58 -2.44 -66.31
CA ARG A 3 21.89 -2.57 -65.02
C ARG A 3 20.43 -2.21 -65.22
N ASP A 4 19.58 -3.10 -64.69
CA ASP A 4 18.13 -3.03 -64.71
C ASP A 4 17.68 -2.29 -63.44
N ASP A 5 17.37 -1.00 -63.58
CA ASP A 5 17.00 -0.08 -62.48
C ASP A 5 15.46 -0.01 -62.30
N GLY A 6 14.77 -1.14 -62.44
CA GLY A 6 13.31 -1.19 -62.55
C GLY A 6 12.61 -2.02 -61.50
N ASN A 7 12.74 -1.71 -60.20
CA ASN A 7 11.74 -2.17 -59.22
C ASN A 7 11.79 -1.40 -57.90
N LEU A 8 11.17 -0.21 -57.86
CA LEU A 8 10.80 0.44 -56.61
C LEU A 8 9.30 0.21 -56.37
N PRO A 9 8.91 -0.30 -55.19
CA PRO A 9 7.50 -0.53 -54.89
C PRO A 9 6.74 0.81 -54.82
N GLU A 10 5.61 0.84 -55.51
CA GLU A 10 4.66 1.93 -55.54
C GLU A 10 4.15 2.23 -54.12
N ALA A 11 4.25 3.50 -53.71
CA ALA A 11 3.81 3.94 -52.39
C ALA A 11 2.27 3.89 -52.32
N VAL A 12 1.75 3.05 -51.43
CA VAL A 12 0.32 2.94 -51.16
C VAL A 12 -0.17 4.25 -50.52
N PRO A 13 -1.22 4.90 -51.05
CA PRO A 13 -1.79 6.10 -50.45
C PRO A 13 -2.36 5.78 -49.07
N SER A 14 -1.83 6.46 -48.06
CA SER A 14 -2.27 6.37 -46.67
C SER A 14 -3.64 7.05 -46.52
N THR A 15 -4.71 6.25 -46.55
CA THR A 15 -6.04 6.70 -46.11
C THR A 15 -6.08 6.70 -44.60
N LEU A 16 -5.44 7.71 -44.00
CA LEU A 16 -5.64 8.02 -42.59
C LEU A 16 -7.10 8.43 -42.39
N PRO A 17 -7.78 7.90 -41.35
CA PRO A 17 -9.13 8.32 -41.01
C PRO A 17 -9.10 9.81 -40.67
N GLN A 18 -9.89 10.60 -41.39
CA GLN A 18 -10.14 11.99 -41.02
C GLN A 18 -10.83 11.98 -39.65
N THR A 19 -10.10 12.40 -38.62
CA THR A 19 -10.67 12.73 -37.33
C THR A 19 -11.61 13.90 -37.53
N TYR A 20 -12.90 13.60 -37.54
CA TYR A 20 -13.98 14.58 -37.53
C TYR A 20 -13.88 15.37 -36.22
N TYR A 21 -13.24 16.53 -36.27
CA TYR A 21 -13.30 17.51 -35.18
C TYR A 21 -14.73 18.06 -35.16
N SER A 22 -15.57 17.46 -34.31
CA SER A 22 -16.86 18.03 -33.96
C SER A 22 -16.60 19.17 -32.97
N ASP A 23 -16.64 20.40 -33.47
CA ASP A 23 -16.66 21.64 -32.68
C ASP A 23 -17.98 21.83 -31.90
N GLN A 24 -18.63 20.74 -31.50
CA GLN A 24 -19.68 20.79 -30.48
C GLN A 24 -19.04 20.49 -29.13
N LEU A 25 -18.40 21.53 -28.57
CA LEU A 25 -18.23 21.61 -27.13
C LEU A 25 -19.62 21.40 -26.50
N PRO A 26 -19.79 20.42 -25.59
CA PRO A 26 -21.04 20.30 -24.86
C PRO A 26 -21.25 21.63 -24.13
N GLN A 27 -22.36 22.30 -24.45
CA GLN A 27 -22.87 23.36 -23.59
C GLN A 27 -22.91 22.75 -22.20
N VAL A 28 -22.11 23.28 -21.28
CA VAL A 28 -22.30 23.07 -19.86
C VAL A 28 -23.67 23.66 -19.58
N VAL A 29 -24.68 22.78 -19.61
CA VAL A 29 -25.95 23.04 -18.97
C VAL A 29 -25.54 23.21 -17.52
N GLU A 30 -25.51 24.46 -17.05
CA GLU A 30 -25.53 24.77 -15.64
C GLU A 30 -26.69 23.95 -15.08
N SER A 31 -26.33 22.84 -14.42
CA SER A 31 -27.26 22.06 -13.65
C SER A 31 -27.73 23.03 -12.58
N THR A 32 -28.87 23.64 -12.87
CA THR A 32 -29.75 24.28 -11.91
C THR A 32 -29.93 23.21 -10.85
N THR A 33 -29.18 23.39 -9.77
CA THR A 33 -29.20 22.52 -8.62
C THR A 33 -30.68 22.32 -8.28
N PRO A 34 -31.18 21.08 -8.33
CA PRO A 34 -32.58 20.85 -8.01
C PRO A 34 -32.78 21.39 -6.61
N ASP A 35 -33.75 22.29 -6.50
CA ASP A 35 -34.19 22.93 -5.28
C ASP A 35 -34.09 21.95 -4.13
N LYS A 36 -33.04 22.17 -3.32
CA LYS A 36 -33.06 22.08 -1.88
C LYS A 36 -34.16 21.14 -1.41
N TRP A 37 -33.86 19.84 -1.44
CA TRP A 37 -34.56 18.86 -0.63
C TRP A 37 -34.63 19.45 0.77
N ARG A 38 -35.79 20.03 1.10
CA ARG A 38 -36.12 20.41 2.46
C ARG A 38 -36.28 19.07 3.15
N HIS A 39 -35.20 18.61 3.77
CA HIS A 39 -35.28 17.58 4.77
C HIS A 39 -36.37 18.05 5.75
N PRO A 40 -37.41 17.24 6.02
CA PRO A 40 -38.27 17.52 7.16
C PRO A 40 -37.35 17.76 8.34
N GLN A 41 -37.52 18.90 9.00
CA GLN A 41 -36.85 19.16 10.27
C GLN A 41 -37.45 18.19 11.29
N PHE A 42 -36.98 16.96 11.25
CA PHE A 42 -36.84 16.19 12.46
C PHE A 42 -35.93 17.05 13.31
N ALA A 43 -36.51 17.57 14.40
CA ALA A 43 -35.74 18.07 15.52
C ALA A 43 -34.81 16.94 15.92
N SER A 44 -33.62 16.94 15.35
CA SER A 44 -32.49 16.17 15.81
C SER A 44 -32.25 16.69 17.21
N TYR A 45 -32.82 15.99 18.18
CA TYR A 45 -32.15 15.82 19.46
C TYR A 45 -30.80 15.22 19.11
N THR A 46 -29.82 16.08 18.79
CA THR A 46 -28.42 15.76 18.97
C THR A 46 -28.34 15.47 20.47
N PRO A 47 -28.21 14.20 20.91
CA PRO A 47 -27.88 13.96 22.30
C PRO A 47 -26.64 14.81 22.55
N SER A 48 -26.69 15.68 23.58
CA SER A 48 -25.48 16.38 24.00
C SER A 48 -24.39 15.32 24.10
N PRO A 49 -23.25 15.49 23.39
CA PRO A 49 -22.20 14.51 23.40
C PRO A 49 -21.93 14.16 24.88
N PRO A 50 -21.82 12.86 25.21
CA PRO A 50 -21.59 12.46 26.59
C PRO A 50 -20.45 13.31 27.13
N PHE A 51 -20.69 13.97 28.27
CA PHE A 51 -19.67 14.75 28.94
C PHE A 51 -18.54 13.79 29.29
N ILE A 52 -17.52 13.74 28.44
CA ILE A 52 -16.29 13.01 28.73
C ILE A 52 -15.64 13.82 29.85
N PRO A 53 -15.58 13.31 31.09
CA PRO A 53 -14.88 14.03 32.13
C PRO A 53 -13.45 14.26 31.64
N PRO A 54 -12.90 15.48 31.79
CA PRO A 54 -11.54 15.77 31.37
C PRO A 54 -10.62 14.73 32.00
N THR A 55 -9.92 13.95 31.17
CA THR A 55 -8.97 12.95 31.66
C THR A 55 -7.95 13.68 32.51
N GLU A 56 -7.94 13.41 33.81
CA GLU A 56 -6.96 14.01 34.71
C GLU A 56 -5.56 13.61 34.22
N ASP A 57 -4.79 14.61 33.78
CA ASP A 57 -3.40 14.42 33.38
C ASP A 57 -2.66 13.71 34.53
N ARG A 58 -2.17 12.49 34.27
CA ARG A 58 -1.40 11.74 35.27
C ARG A 58 -0.14 12.54 35.61
N LYS A 59 -0.10 13.07 36.83
CA LYS A 59 1.06 13.82 37.36
C LYS A 59 2.07 12.83 37.92
N ILE A 60 3.34 13.02 37.58
CA ILE A 60 4.46 12.28 38.18
C ILE A 60 5.19 13.29 39.08
N LEU A 61 5.26 13.00 40.38
CA LEU A 61 5.82 13.92 41.39
C LEU A 61 5.18 15.32 41.39
N GLY A 62 3.86 15.41 41.12
CA GLY A 62 3.13 16.67 41.10
C GLY A 62 3.32 17.51 39.82
N LEU A 63 4.18 17.08 38.89
CA LEU A 63 4.43 17.72 37.59
C LEU A 63 3.68 16.99 36.46
N ARG A 64 3.28 17.72 35.42
CA ARG A 64 2.75 17.10 34.19
C ARG A 64 3.82 16.19 33.57
N ARG A 65 3.42 15.04 33.03
CA ARG A 65 4.35 14.06 32.44
C ARG A 65 5.29 14.68 31.40
N THR A 66 4.78 15.59 30.59
CA THR A 66 5.57 16.37 29.61
C THR A 66 6.62 17.27 30.27
N THR A 67 6.27 17.98 31.34
CA THR A 67 7.21 18.84 32.08
C THR A 67 8.30 18.05 32.81
N PHE A 68 7.99 16.83 33.27
CA PHE A 68 8.95 15.96 33.94
C PHE A 68 10.05 15.44 32.98
N PHE A 69 9.67 14.98 31.78
CA PHE A 69 10.67 14.53 30.81
C PHE A 69 11.52 15.68 30.28
N LEU A 70 10.94 16.88 30.13
CA LEU A 70 11.67 18.06 29.68
C LEU A 70 12.71 18.51 30.73
N SER A 71 12.37 18.48 32.03
CA SER A 71 13.34 18.81 33.08
C SER A 71 14.46 17.76 33.21
N LEU A 72 14.13 16.47 33.04
CA LEU A 72 15.11 15.38 33.05
C LEU A 72 16.09 15.51 31.88
N ALA A 73 15.60 15.76 30.66
CA ALA A 73 16.44 15.95 29.48
C ALA A 73 17.40 17.14 29.66
N LEU A 74 16.92 18.26 30.22
CA LEU A 74 17.73 19.43 30.52
C LEU A 74 18.84 19.12 31.54
N ALA A 75 18.53 18.39 32.61
CA ALA A 75 19.50 17.99 33.62
C ALA A 75 20.61 17.09 33.03
N VAL A 76 20.24 16.13 32.18
CA VAL A 76 21.20 15.26 31.47
C VAL A 76 22.10 16.07 30.54
N LEU A 77 21.54 17.03 29.78
CA LEU A 77 22.31 17.91 28.89
C LEU A 77 23.37 18.72 29.63
N ILE A 78 23.05 19.24 30.81
CA ILE A 78 23.99 20.00 31.65
C ILE A 78 25.15 19.10 32.09
N VAL A 79 24.87 17.87 32.54
CA VAL A 79 25.90 16.92 32.96
C VAL A 79 26.84 16.56 31.80
N PHE A 80 26.29 16.27 30.62
CA PHE A 80 27.10 15.98 29.44
C PHE A 80 27.88 17.21 28.94
N GLY A 81 27.29 18.40 28.98
CA GLY A 81 27.97 19.63 28.59
C GLY A 81 29.22 19.91 29.43
N ILE A 82 29.14 19.67 30.75
CA ILE A 82 30.29 19.80 31.66
C ILE A 82 31.34 18.71 31.37
N ALA A 83 30.91 17.45 31.22
CA ALA A 83 31.82 16.33 30.96
C ALA A 83 32.60 16.48 29.65
N LEU A 84 31.92 16.87 28.57
CA LEU A 84 32.53 17.10 27.26
C LEU A 84 33.38 18.37 27.23
N GLY A 85 32.96 19.43 27.93
CA GLY A 85 33.71 20.68 28.06
C GLY A 85 35.07 20.51 28.74
N ALA A 86 35.19 19.59 29.70
CA ALA A 86 36.47 19.25 30.33
C ALA A 86 37.31 18.25 29.52
N GLY A 87 36.67 17.33 28.78
CA GLY A 87 37.35 16.22 28.10
C GLY A 87 37.99 16.53 26.75
N LEU A 88 37.50 17.52 26.00
CA LEU A 88 37.94 17.76 24.61
C LEU A 88 39.07 18.79 24.44
N GLY A 89 39.52 19.44 25.52
CA GLY A 89 40.45 20.58 25.47
C GLY A 89 41.92 20.28 25.12
N ILE A 90 42.36 19.02 24.97
CA ILE A 90 43.80 18.68 24.82
C ILE A 90 44.10 17.82 23.56
N GLY A 91 43.10 17.46 22.75
CA GLY A 91 43.20 16.25 21.93
C GLY A 91 43.09 16.36 20.41
N LEU A 92 43.49 17.46 19.73
CA LEU A 92 43.50 17.48 18.26
C LEU A 92 44.84 17.94 17.69
N ARG A 93 45.81 17.01 17.68
CA ARG A 93 47.03 17.13 16.87
C ARG A 93 46.71 16.68 15.43
N ARG A 94 46.67 17.68 14.56
CA ARG A 94 46.48 17.68 13.11
C ARG A 94 47.28 16.59 12.38
N GLN A 95 46.61 15.78 11.57
CA GLN A 95 47.26 14.99 10.51
C GLN A 95 46.50 15.20 9.19
N ASN A 96 47.13 15.97 8.30
CA ASN A 96 46.76 16.07 6.89
C ASN A 96 47.07 14.75 6.21
N ASN A 97 46.14 14.21 5.42
CA ASN A 97 46.53 13.47 4.24
C ASN A 97 45.52 13.65 3.11
N SER A 98 46.00 14.25 2.05
CA SER A 98 45.38 14.45 0.75
C SER A 98 45.40 13.14 -0.05
N GLY A 99 44.27 12.77 -0.65
CA GLY A 99 44.13 11.57 -1.48
C GLY A 99 43.06 11.75 -2.54
N ASN A 100 43.51 12.21 -3.70
CA ASN A 100 42.81 12.50 -4.94
C ASN A 100 42.52 11.21 -5.74
N THR A 101 41.31 10.96 -6.24
CA THR A 101 41.14 10.18 -7.49
C THR A 101 39.75 10.34 -8.14
N ASN A 102 39.78 10.87 -9.37
CA ASN A 102 38.74 10.79 -10.40
C ASN A 102 38.68 9.38 -11.01
N SER A 103 37.52 8.94 -11.51
CA SER A 103 37.42 8.30 -12.84
C SER A 103 35.97 8.05 -13.29
N SER A 104 35.77 8.38 -14.56
CA SER A 104 34.60 8.34 -15.45
C SER A 104 34.40 6.99 -16.18
N GLY A 105 33.20 6.80 -16.77
CA GLY A 105 32.91 5.85 -17.87
C GLY A 105 31.94 4.72 -17.46
N ALA A 106 31.08 4.17 -18.31
CA ALA A 106 30.83 4.31 -19.74
C ALA A 106 29.43 3.76 -20.09
N GLU A 107 28.85 4.25 -21.19
CA GLU A 107 27.60 3.80 -21.80
C GLU A 107 27.72 2.40 -22.43
N THR A 108 26.64 1.62 -22.45
CA THR A 108 26.56 0.37 -23.23
C THR A 108 25.16 0.25 -23.85
N SER A 109 25.13 0.33 -25.19
CA SER A 109 23.97 0.06 -26.03
C SER A 109 23.83 -1.45 -26.29
N SER A 110 22.63 -2.00 -26.20
CA SER A 110 22.32 -3.39 -26.55
C SER A 110 21.26 -3.47 -27.65
N THR A 111 21.62 -4.16 -28.73
CA THR A 111 20.85 -4.46 -29.94
C THR A 111 20.39 -5.91 -29.88
N THR A 112 19.09 -6.25 -30.04
CA THR A 112 18.71 -7.63 -30.43
C THR A 112 17.30 -7.79 -31.03
N SER A 113 17.31 -8.20 -32.30
CA SER A 113 16.51 -9.17 -33.09
C SER A 113 14.96 -9.35 -32.96
N PRO A 114 14.25 -9.56 -34.09
CA PRO A 114 12.82 -9.89 -34.14
C PRO A 114 12.51 -11.41 -34.02
N PRO A 115 11.35 -11.80 -33.47
CA PRO A 115 10.95 -13.21 -33.31
C PRO A 115 10.22 -13.79 -34.54
N SER A 116 10.45 -15.09 -34.80
CA SER A 116 9.76 -15.93 -35.80
C SER A 116 8.38 -16.38 -35.34
N ILE A 117 7.42 -16.35 -36.27
CA ILE A 117 6.02 -16.73 -36.08
C ILE A 117 5.86 -18.23 -36.35
N SER A 118 5.38 -19.00 -35.37
CA SER A 118 4.99 -20.41 -35.50
C SER A 118 3.47 -20.54 -35.46
N THR A 119 2.87 -21.01 -36.56
CA THR A 119 1.45 -21.30 -36.68
C THR A 119 1.11 -22.63 -36.00
N THR A 120 0.45 -22.57 -34.85
CA THR A 120 0.00 -23.75 -34.11
C THR A 120 -1.51 -23.96 -34.31
N SER A 121 -1.88 -25.18 -34.65
CA SER A 121 -3.23 -25.66 -34.95
C SER A 121 -4.15 -25.61 -33.73
N THR A 122 -5.29 -24.93 -33.86
CA THR A 122 -6.29 -24.78 -32.80
C THR A 122 -7.19 -26.02 -32.71
N SER A 123 -6.94 -26.91 -31.74
CA SER A 123 -7.89 -27.95 -31.33
C SER A 123 -8.84 -27.38 -30.29
N THR A 124 -10.14 -27.38 -30.57
CA THR A 124 -11.20 -26.91 -29.67
C THR A 124 -11.25 -27.80 -28.40
N PRO A 125 -10.93 -27.29 -27.21
CA PRO A 125 -11.03 -28.09 -26.00
C PRO A 125 -12.50 -28.26 -25.60
N ALA A 126 -12.91 -29.50 -25.32
CA ALA A 126 -14.20 -29.79 -24.75
C ALA A 126 -14.26 -29.23 -23.31
N SER A 127 -15.21 -28.33 -23.06
CA SER A 127 -15.41 -27.69 -21.76
C SER A 127 -15.96 -28.70 -20.75
N THR A 128 -15.09 -29.44 -20.07
CA THR A 128 -15.47 -30.20 -18.88
C THR A 128 -15.83 -29.20 -17.79
N SER A 129 -17.10 -29.15 -17.36
CA SER A 129 -17.52 -28.31 -16.25
C SER A 129 -16.95 -28.89 -14.95
N THR A 130 -15.75 -28.46 -14.56
CA THR A 130 -15.17 -28.84 -13.28
C THR A 130 -16.02 -28.19 -12.18
N ALA A 131 -16.80 -28.99 -11.45
CA ALA A 131 -17.54 -28.52 -10.30
C ALA A 131 -16.55 -27.90 -9.30
N CYS A 132 -16.82 -26.66 -8.89
CA CYS A 132 -15.96 -25.98 -7.93
C CYS A 132 -16.11 -26.66 -6.57
N ASN A 133 -15.00 -27.16 -6.02
CA ASN A 133 -14.97 -27.76 -4.70
C ASN A 133 -14.20 -26.83 -3.74
N PRO A 134 -14.91 -26.01 -2.96
CA PRO A 134 -14.28 -25.00 -2.13
C PRO A 134 -13.40 -25.62 -1.03
N ALA A 135 -13.75 -26.81 -0.53
CA ALA A 135 -13.06 -27.46 0.57
C ALA A 135 -11.65 -28.01 0.24
N ARG A 136 -11.22 -27.99 -1.04
CA ARG A 136 -9.94 -28.57 -1.48
C ARG A 136 -8.91 -27.55 -1.94
N THR A 137 -9.27 -26.28 -2.06
CA THR A 137 -8.38 -25.27 -2.60
C THR A 137 -8.27 -24.14 -1.60
N ALA A 138 -7.08 -23.93 -1.04
CA ALA A 138 -6.81 -22.70 -0.30
C ALA A 138 -7.11 -21.51 -1.24
N ALA A 139 -8.03 -20.65 -0.83
CA ALA A 139 -8.46 -19.54 -1.69
C ALA A 139 -7.33 -18.51 -1.85
N ILE A 140 -6.47 -18.42 -0.83
CA ILE A 140 -5.30 -17.57 -0.76
C ILE A 140 -4.01 -18.36 -1.02
N THR A 141 -3.05 -17.73 -1.66
CA THR A 141 -1.70 -18.28 -1.91
C THR A 141 -0.66 -17.34 -1.31
N ASN A 142 0.38 -17.89 -0.69
CA ASN A 142 1.41 -17.10 -0.01
C ASN A 142 0.84 -16.17 1.07
N GLY A 143 -0.06 -16.67 1.92
CA GLY A 143 -0.68 -15.88 2.98
C GLY A 143 0.29 -15.51 4.10
N ASP A 144 1.38 -16.25 4.23
CA ASP A 144 2.50 -16.13 5.18
C ASP A 144 3.71 -15.39 4.59
N PHE A 145 3.62 -14.89 3.35
CA PHE A 145 4.70 -14.17 2.66
C PHE A 145 6.04 -14.95 2.53
N GLU A 146 6.02 -16.28 2.67
CA GLU A 146 7.21 -17.14 2.56
C GLU A 146 7.54 -17.56 1.12
N ALA A 147 6.65 -17.28 0.16
CA ALA A 147 6.88 -17.57 -1.25
C ALA A 147 7.78 -16.51 -1.89
N GLY A 148 9.07 -16.65 -1.65
CA GLY A 148 10.12 -15.77 -2.16
C GLY A 148 11.32 -15.97 -1.26
N GLY A 149 12.50 -16.26 -1.82
CA GLY A 149 13.70 -16.37 -0.97
C GLY A 149 13.90 -15.06 -0.20
N GLU A 150 14.53 -15.13 0.98
CA GLU A 150 14.73 -13.99 1.91
C GLU A 150 15.27 -12.70 1.24
N THR A 151 15.92 -12.82 0.09
CA THR A 151 16.53 -11.71 -0.65
C THR A 151 15.68 -11.10 -1.76
N SER A 152 14.57 -11.73 -2.19
CA SER A 152 13.90 -11.30 -3.43
C SER A 152 12.87 -10.18 -3.25
N GLY A 153 12.40 -9.93 -2.01
CA GLY A 153 11.29 -9.00 -1.76
C GLY A 153 10.05 -9.31 -2.61
N ASP A 154 9.93 -10.56 -3.05
CA ASP A 154 8.90 -11.00 -3.98
C ASP A 154 7.65 -11.30 -3.17
N ILE A 155 6.60 -10.52 -3.40
CA ILE A 155 5.33 -10.67 -2.70
C ILE A 155 4.35 -11.53 -3.49
N ARG A 156 4.71 -12.06 -4.66
CA ARG A 156 3.78 -12.79 -5.52
C ARG A 156 3.14 -13.99 -4.78
N PRO A 157 1.85 -14.25 -5.01
CA PRO A 157 0.97 -13.62 -6.01
C PRO A 157 0.31 -12.32 -5.54
N TRP A 158 0.70 -11.76 -4.39
CA TRP A 158 0.30 -10.40 -4.03
C TRP A 158 0.91 -9.36 -4.97
N TYR A 159 0.27 -8.19 -5.02
CA TYR A 159 0.75 -7.03 -5.76
C TYR A 159 0.26 -5.73 -5.12
N ILE A 160 0.90 -4.61 -5.48
CA ILE A 160 0.58 -3.27 -4.98
C ILE A 160 -0.16 -2.47 -6.07
N PRO A 161 -1.50 -2.48 -6.10
CA PRO A 161 -2.27 -1.68 -7.08
C PRO A 161 -2.17 -0.17 -6.86
N GLU A 162 -1.85 0.28 -5.64
CA GLU A 162 -1.81 1.71 -5.31
C GLU A 162 -0.73 1.98 -4.25
N LEU A 163 0.14 2.95 -4.52
CA LEU A 163 1.19 3.41 -3.61
C LEU A 163 1.23 4.95 -3.67
N VAL A 164 0.79 5.61 -2.60
CA VAL A 164 0.76 7.08 -2.50
C VAL A 164 1.97 7.55 -1.70
N ALA A 165 2.93 8.16 -2.40
CA ALA A 165 4.17 8.65 -1.82
C ALA A 165 3.93 9.66 -0.66
N PRO A 166 4.81 9.72 0.35
CA PRO A 166 6.04 8.95 0.53
C PRO A 166 5.83 7.59 1.24
N ALA A 167 4.74 6.87 0.95
CA ALA A 167 4.59 5.50 1.41
C ALA A 167 5.60 4.54 0.74
N THR A 168 6.06 3.56 1.50
CA THR A 168 6.91 2.45 1.05
C THR A 168 6.40 1.13 1.62
N TYR A 169 6.90 0.01 1.08
CA TYR A 169 6.63 -1.32 1.61
C TYR A 169 7.88 -2.20 1.46
N GLU A 170 7.97 -3.24 2.29
CA GLU A 170 8.99 -4.28 2.19
C GLU A 170 8.52 -5.58 2.88
N ILE A 171 9.20 -6.68 2.59
CA ILE A 171 9.07 -7.91 3.37
C ILE A 171 10.20 -7.94 4.39
N LEU A 172 9.85 -8.16 5.66
CA LEU A 172 10.81 -8.28 6.74
C LEU A 172 10.77 -9.66 7.37
N ASN A 173 11.92 -10.21 7.72
CA ASN A 173 11.97 -11.39 8.57
C ASN A 173 11.88 -10.99 10.06
N VAL A 174 10.78 -11.35 10.72
CA VAL A 174 10.54 -11.09 12.14
C VAL A 174 10.46 -12.43 12.87
N ASN A 175 11.47 -12.73 13.68
CA ASN A 175 11.58 -13.99 14.43
C ASN A 175 11.54 -15.26 13.56
N GLY A 176 12.05 -15.18 12.32
CA GLY A 176 12.08 -16.32 11.41
C GLY A 176 10.89 -16.44 10.47
N THR A 177 9.89 -15.56 10.57
CA THR A 177 8.77 -15.49 9.60
C THR A 177 8.84 -14.19 8.80
N ASN A 178 8.51 -14.27 7.51
CA ASN A 178 8.41 -13.12 6.64
C ASN A 178 7.07 -12.41 6.85
N VAL A 179 7.12 -11.10 7.04
CA VAL A 179 5.93 -10.28 7.25
C VAL A 179 5.91 -9.15 6.25
N PHE A 180 4.71 -8.79 5.79
CA PHE A 180 4.54 -7.60 4.98
C PHE A 180 4.55 -6.35 5.86
N ARG A 181 5.51 -5.45 5.65
CA ARG A 181 5.60 -4.15 6.30
C ARG A 181 5.20 -3.05 5.32
N ALA A 182 4.18 -2.27 5.66
CA ALA A 182 3.85 -1.02 5.01
C ALA A 182 4.26 0.16 5.89
N ILE A 183 4.90 1.16 5.29
CA ILE A 183 5.33 2.39 5.96
C ILE A 183 4.64 3.54 5.27
N CYS A 184 3.64 4.13 5.93
CA CYS A 184 2.95 5.30 5.42
C CYS A 184 3.49 6.53 6.13
N ASN A 185 4.50 7.17 5.53
CA ASN A 185 5.03 8.42 6.04
C ASN A 185 4.07 9.54 5.64
N SER A 186 3.53 10.31 6.58
CA SER A 186 2.85 11.56 6.26
C SER A 186 3.70 12.70 6.80
N ASP A 187 4.05 13.64 5.93
CA ASP A 187 4.70 14.88 6.29
C ASP A 187 3.90 16.08 5.75
N LEU A 188 4.28 17.28 6.19
CA LEU A 188 3.61 18.50 5.77
C LEU A 188 3.76 18.79 4.26
N GLU A 189 4.73 18.19 3.59
CA GLU A 189 5.05 18.46 2.18
C GLU A 189 4.20 17.62 1.22
N HIS A 190 3.89 16.38 1.60
CA HIS A 190 3.17 15.41 0.76
C HIS A 190 1.68 15.30 1.09
N GLY A 191 1.23 16.01 2.12
CA GLY A 191 -0.16 16.08 2.52
C GLY A 191 -0.55 14.98 3.52
N ALA A 192 -1.77 15.10 4.04
CA ALA A 192 -2.29 14.25 5.12
C ALA A 192 -2.66 12.82 4.68
N TYR A 193 -2.39 12.44 3.42
CA TYR A 193 -2.84 11.18 2.86
C TYR A 193 -1.70 10.44 2.18
N THR A 194 -1.15 9.46 2.88
CA THR A 194 -0.34 8.39 2.29
C THR A 194 -1.04 7.05 2.41
N LYS A 195 -0.78 6.15 1.48
CA LYS A 195 -1.48 4.88 1.38
C LYS A 195 -0.61 3.83 0.72
N VAL A 196 -0.66 2.62 1.26
CA VAL A 196 -0.26 1.40 0.57
C VAL A 196 -1.51 0.55 0.38
N LYS A 197 -1.76 0.04 -0.82
CA LYS A 197 -2.81 -0.95 -1.08
C LYS A 197 -2.16 -2.25 -1.49
N LEU A 198 -2.42 -3.33 -0.74
CA LEU A 198 -1.98 -4.69 -1.04
C LEU A 198 -3.17 -5.46 -1.60
N ALA A 199 -2.97 -6.26 -2.65
CA ALA A 199 -4.06 -7.02 -3.26
C ALA A 199 -3.64 -8.41 -3.75
N GLN A 200 -4.61 -9.32 -3.83
CA GLN A 200 -4.46 -10.64 -4.45
C GLN A 200 -5.79 -11.07 -5.10
N GLU A 201 -5.71 -11.69 -6.27
CA GLU A 201 -6.84 -12.41 -6.86
C GLU A 201 -6.94 -13.81 -6.26
N LEU A 202 -8.03 -14.07 -5.54
CA LEU A 202 -8.31 -15.32 -4.86
C LEU A 202 -9.07 -16.28 -5.77
N ARG A 203 -8.86 -17.58 -5.59
CA ARG A 203 -9.66 -18.61 -6.27
C ARG A 203 -10.82 -19.04 -5.38
N THR A 204 -12.01 -18.53 -5.65
CA THR A 204 -13.24 -18.78 -4.88
C THR A 204 -14.29 -19.51 -5.70
N CYS A 205 -15.24 -20.16 -5.02
CA CYS A 205 -16.39 -20.81 -5.64
C CYS A 205 -17.60 -19.89 -5.54
N PRO A 206 -18.21 -19.48 -6.67
CA PRO A 206 -19.27 -18.47 -6.67
C PRO A 206 -20.42 -18.80 -5.71
N GLY A 207 -20.83 -17.81 -4.90
CA GLY A 207 -21.92 -17.96 -3.93
C GLY A 207 -21.57 -18.77 -2.68
N THR A 208 -20.30 -19.12 -2.48
CA THR A 208 -19.83 -19.77 -1.26
C THR A 208 -19.43 -18.72 -0.23
N ASP A 209 -19.76 -18.99 1.04
CA ASP A 209 -19.32 -18.22 2.19
C ASP A 209 -17.89 -18.64 2.59
N TYR A 210 -17.08 -17.65 2.91
CA TYR A 210 -15.70 -17.82 3.32
C TYR A 210 -15.45 -17.12 4.64
N ASP A 211 -14.80 -17.81 5.56
CA ASP A 211 -14.13 -17.20 6.69
C ASP A 211 -12.74 -16.73 6.22
N PHE A 212 -12.32 -15.57 6.71
CA PHE A 212 -10.95 -15.10 6.53
C PHE A 212 -10.36 -14.58 7.83
N GLU A 213 -9.07 -14.82 8.02
CA GLU A 213 -8.31 -14.28 9.12
C GLU A 213 -6.92 -13.83 8.67
N PHE A 214 -6.34 -12.91 9.43
CA PHE A 214 -4.95 -12.51 9.28
C PHE A 214 -4.47 -11.87 10.58
N ARG A 215 -3.16 -11.88 10.79
CA ARG A 215 -2.52 -11.18 11.91
C ARG A 215 -2.07 -9.80 11.46
N HIS A 216 -2.20 -8.84 12.35
CA HIS A 216 -1.72 -7.48 12.11
C HIS A 216 -1.08 -6.90 13.37
N ASN A 217 -0.19 -5.95 13.18
CA ASN A 217 0.39 -5.15 14.26
C ASN A 217 0.59 -3.70 13.78
N PHE A 218 0.25 -2.76 14.66
CA PHE A 218 0.56 -1.35 14.48
C PHE A 218 1.76 -1.03 15.35
N LEU A 219 2.90 -0.70 14.75
CA LEU A 219 4.02 -0.22 15.55
C LEU A 219 3.65 1.10 16.24
N PRO A 220 4.21 1.38 17.42
CA PRO A 220 3.80 2.50 18.23
C PRO A 220 4.21 3.80 17.53
N GLY A 221 3.25 4.43 16.88
CA GLY A 221 3.33 5.80 16.38
C GLY A 221 2.48 6.74 17.22
N ASN A 222 2.55 8.03 16.91
CA ASN A 222 1.59 9.01 17.46
C ASN A 222 0.20 8.88 16.81
N ASN A 223 0.07 8.08 15.76
CA ASN A 223 -1.13 7.98 14.95
C ASN A 223 -2.15 6.97 15.48
N ARG A 224 -2.96 7.40 16.46
CA ARG A 224 -4.08 6.59 16.98
C ARG A 224 -5.25 6.43 16.00
N ASN A 225 -5.22 7.17 14.90
CA ASN A 225 -6.30 7.23 13.93
C ASN A 225 -5.99 6.42 12.67
N ALA A 226 -4.80 5.82 12.57
CA ALA A 226 -4.45 4.94 11.46
C ALA A 226 -5.37 3.72 11.38
N TYR A 227 -5.56 3.20 10.17
CA TYR A 227 -6.48 2.12 9.91
C TYR A 227 -5.98 1.14 8.85
N ILE A 228 -6.46 -0.09 8.96
CA ILE A 228 -6.41 -1.13 7.93
C ILE A 228 -7.84 -1.34 7.45
N VAL A 229 -8.12 -1.12 6.17
CA VAL A 229 -9.43 -1.42 5.57
C VAL A 229 -9.31 -2.63 4.66
N VAL A 230 -10.19 -3.60 4.81
CA VAL A 230 -10.24 -4.78 3.95
C VAL A 230 -11.41 -4.66 3.00
N PHE A 231 -11.15 -4.89 1.71
CA PHE A 231 -12.14 -4.91 0.66
C PHE A 231 -12.21 -6.29 -0.01
N ILE A 232 -13.42 -6.71 -0.33
CA ILE A 232 -13.72 -7.90 -1.12
C ILE A 232 -14.53 -7.47 -2.34
N ASP A 233 -13.94 -7.65 -3.53
CA ASP A 233 -14.53 -7.24 -4.81
C ASP A 233 -15.01 -5.77 -4.82
N GLY A 234 -14.23 -4.89 -4.17
CA GLY A 234 -14.49 -3.46 -4.02
C GLY A 234 -15.44 -3.06 -2.88
N ASN A 235 -15.98 -4.02 -2.12
CA ASN A 235 -16.83 -3.74 -0.97
C ASN A 235 -16.03 -3.78 0.33
N GLU A 236 -16.15 -2.76 1.17
CA GLU A 236 -15.53 -2.74 2.51
C GLU A 236 -16.17 -3.83 3.39
N VAL A 237 -15.34 -4.75 3.89
CA VAL A 237 -15.76 -5.83 4.81
C VAL A 237 -15.17 -5.65 6.21
N ALA A 238 -14.09 -4.88 6.35
CA ALA A 238 -13.46 -4.62 7.64
C ALA A 238 -12.84 -3.22 7.70
N ASN A 239 -12.89 -2.62 8.89
CA ASN A 239 -12.25 -1.35 9.21
C ASN A 239 -11.59 -1.44 10.59
N ILE A 240 -10.29 -1.69 10.60
CA ILE A 240 -9.52 -1.99 11.80
C ILE A 240 -8.73 -0.75 12.18
N ARG A 241 -8.99 -0.19 13.36
CA ARG A 241 -8.27 0.98 13.88
C ARG A 241 -6.99 0.55 14.59
N ALA A 242 -6.02 1.47 14.62
CA ALA A 242 -4.77 1.31 15.35
C ALA A 242 -5.03 0.83 16.79
N GLY A 243 -4.43 -0.31 17.11
CA GLY A 243 -4.57 -1.02 18.38
C GLY A 243 -3.34 -0.92 19.27
N PRO A 244 -3.24 -1.80 20.29
CA PRO A 244 -2.01 -2.00 21.05
C PRO A 244 -0.83 -2.38 20.13
N ASN A 245 0.40 -2.09 20.58
CA ASN A 245 1.63 -2.55 19.93
C ASN A 245 1.86 -4.04 20.24
N ASP A 246 1.01 -4.88 19.69
CA ASP A 246 1.07 -6.33 19.77
C ASP A 246 0.41 -6.93 18.53
N TRP A 247 0.75 -8.19 18.23
CA TRP A 247 0.10 -8.92 17.16
C TRP A 247 -1.33 -9.28 17.55
N VAL A 248 -2.28 -8.88 16.71
CA VAL A 248 -3.71 -9.17 16.88
C VAL A 248 -4.21 -9.93 15.65
N THR A 249 -4.98 -10.98 15.87
CA THR A 249 -5.68 -11.69 14.78
C THR A 249 -7.02 -11.02 14.50
N TYR A 250 -7.23 -10.58 13.26
CA TYR A 250 -8.54 -10.21 12.76
C TYR A 250 -9.24 -11.43 12.16
N ARG A 251 -10.54 -11.56 12.38
CA ARG A 251 -11.40 -12.60 11.80
C ARG A 251 -12.64 -11.94 11.20
N GLY A 252 -13.00 -12.34 9.99
CA GLY A 252 -14.19 -11.87 9.29
C GLY A 252 -14.74 -12.95 8.36
N ASN A 253 -15.82 -12.64 7.67
CA ASN A 253 -16.37 -13.50 6.63
C ASN A 253 -16.87 -12.68 5.44
N PHE A 254 -16.99 -13.35 4.29
CA PHE A 254 -17.61 -12.78 3.10
C PHE A 254 -18.25 -13.88 2.24
N THR A 255 -19.24 -13.49 1.43
CA THR A 255 -19.81 -14.36 0.39
C THR A 255 -19.22 -13.97 -0.96
N SER A 256 -18.61 -14.93 -1.66
CA SER A 256 -18.09 -14.71 -3.02
C SER A 256 -19.22 -14.34 -4.01
N LYS A 257 -18.95 -13.42 -4.93
CA LYS A 257 -19.95 -12.99 -5.93
C LYS A 257 -20.40 -14.16 -6.81
N SER A 258 -21.69 -14.19 -7.16
CA SER A 258 -22.21 -15.17 -8.10
C SER A 258 -21.64 -14.96 -9.50
N GLY A 259 -21.36 -16.07 -10.21
CA GLY A 259 -20.91 -16.06 -11.60
C GLY A 259 -19.40 -15.89 -11.84
N ASN A 260 -18.61 -15.56 -10.81
CA ASN A 260 -17.15 -15.44 -10.91
C ASN A 260 -16.44 -16.48 -10.03
N TYR A 261 -15.37 -17.08 -10.55
CA TYR A 261 -14.47 -17.99 -9.82
C TYR A 261 -13.25 -17.27 -9.22
N SER A 262 -13.31 -15.94 -9.19
CA SER A 262 -12.25 -15.08 -8.69
C SER A 262 -12.87 -14.03 -7.78
N THR A 263 -12.19 -13.77 -6.67
CA THR A 263 -12.52 -12.72 -5.72
C THR A 263 -11.29 -11.86 -5.51
N LEU A 264 -11.42 -10.54 -5.64
CA LEU A 264 -10.34 -9.61 -5.38
C LEU A 264 -10.32 -9.26 -3.88
N LEU A 265 -9.28 -9.67 -3.18
CA LEU A 265 -8.96 -9.18 -1.84
C LEU A 265 -8.07 -7.95 -1.96
N GLN A 266 -8.42 -6.88 -1.25
CA GLN A 266 -7.58 -5.69 -1.11
C GLN A 266 -7.48 -5.28 0.35
N VAL A 267 -6.29 -4.84 0.76
CA VAL A 267 -5.98 -4.36 2.10
C VAL A 267 -5.34 -2.98 1.97
N ASP A 268 -6.05 -1.96 2.47
CA ASP A 268 -5.61 -0.57 2.45
C ASP A 268 -4.99 -0.22 3.80
N PHE A 269 -3.74 0.24 3.77
CA PHE A 269 -3.01 0.78 4.92
C PHE A 269 -2.98 2.30 4.79
N ALA A 270 -3.57 3.01 5.74
CA ALA A 270 -3.55 4.47 5.72
C ALA A 270 -3.44 5.07 7.14
N PRO A 271 -2.53 6.03 7.34
CA PRO A 271 -2.54 6.90 8.49
C PRO A 271 -3.69 7.92 8.35
N VAL A 272 -4.04 8.54 9.46
CA VAL A 272 -4.87 9.76 9.47
C VAL A 272 -4.03 10.88 10.04
N ASP A 273 -4.18 12.09 9.52
CA ASP A 273 -3.37 13.25 9.90
C ASP A 273 -1.88 13.15 9.47
N PHE A 274 -1.09 14.17 9.79
CA PHE A 274 0.33 14.30 9.42
C PHE A 274 1.28 13.43 10.25
N ASP A 275 0.81 12.26 10.68
CA ASP A 275 1.59 11.32 11.49
C ASP A 275 1.92 10.07 10.69
N SER A 276 3.20 9.71 10.67
CA SER A 276 3.67 8.49 10.05
C SER A 276 3.20 7.26 10.83
N GLN A 277 2.83 6.20 10.11
CA GLN A 277 2.44 4.93 10.70
C GLN A 277 3.06 3.75 9.94
N GLU A 278 3.45 2.73 10.70
CA GLU A 278 3.89 1.46 10.16
C GLU A 278 2.89 0.35 10.48
N PHE A 279 2.64 -0.49 9.49
CA PHE A 279 1.69 -1.59 9.55
C PHE A 279 2.42 -2.88 9.23
N PHE A 280 2.11 -3.92 9.98
CA PHE A 280 2.59 -5.27 9.74
C PHE A 280 1.39 -6.16 9.54
N VAL A 281 1.40 -7.01 8.51
CA VAL A 281 0.41 -8.06 8.32
C VAL A 281 1.08 -9.37 7.94
N ASP A 282 0.48 -10.47 8.38
CA ASP A 282 0.98 -11.83 8.20
C ASP A 282 -0.16 -12.85 8.36
N ASP A 283 0.11 -14.12 8.06
CA ASP A 283 -0.75 -15.26 8.32
C ASP A 283 -2.17 -15.10 7.73
N PHE A 284 -2.29 -14.65 6.48
CA PHE A 284 -3.59 -14.59 5.81
C PHE A 284 -4.11 -16.00 5.51
N GLU A 285 -5.30 -16.31 6.01
CA GLU A 285 -6.00 -17.57 5.78
C GLU A 285 -7.43 -17.29 5.29
N ILE A 286 -7.88 -18.04 4.27
CA ILE A 286 -9.23 -17.97 3.73
C ILE A 286 -9.75 -19.38 3.50
N THR A 287 -10.79 -19.74 4.24
CA THR A 287 -11.39 -21.08 4.23
C THR A 287 -12.89 -20.99 3.97
N PRO A 288 -13.49 -21.94 3.24
CA PRO A 288 -14.95 -22.03 3.14
C PRO A 288 -15.58 -22.24 4.52
N ALA A 289 -16.66 -21.51 4.81
CA ALA A 289 -17.41 -21.60 6.07
C ALA A 289 -18.33 -22.84 6.15
#